data_AF-A0A2T5DCJ2-F1
#
_entry.id   AF-A0A2T5DCJ2-F1
#
_cell.length_a   1.000
_cell.length_b   1.000
_cell.length_c   1.000
_cell.angle_alpha   90.00
_cell.angle_beta   90.00
_cell.angle_gamma   90.00
#
_symmetry.space_group_name_H-M   'P 1'
#
loop_
_entity.id
_entity.type
_entity.pdbx_description
1 polymer ?
#
loop_
_entity_poly.entity_id
_entity_poly.type
_entity_poly.pdbx_seq_one_letter_code
_entity_poly.pdbx_strand_id
1 'polypeptide(L)'
;MEFIVSKEAEELLRGKVNDNEQLLLDVEDGDGPFANSRITCQIDTSFRLIIVEKETSADLSLYSEVVDTQMGPIKIKKSALVYLDNPTMLAVEPTYKSLQLKGPGGIIKNNLQIVTSTI
;
A
#
# COMPACT_ATOMS: atom_id res chain seq x y z
N MET A 1 12.06 0.72 -8.28
CA MET A 1 12.14 1.84 -7.30
C MET A 1 12.68 1.31 -5.97
N GLU A 2 13.24 2.14 -5.09
CA GLU A 2 13.55 1.70 -3.71
C GLU A 2 12.35 1.97 -2.79
N PHE A 3 11.85 0.91 -2.15
CA PHE A 3 10.74 0.97 -1.20
C PHE A 3 11.17 0.32 0.12
N ILE A 4 11.19 1.11 1.19
CA ILE A 4 11.70 0.71 2.50
C ILE A 4 10.52 0.57 3.46
N VAL A 5 10.47 -0.53 4.22
CA VAL A 5 9.51 -0.70 5.30
C VAL A 5 10.24 -0.48 6.63
N SER A 6 9.77 0.44 7.46
CA SER A 6 10.34 0.64 8.80
C SER A 6 10.06 -0.58 9.68
N LYS A 7 10.94 -0.84 10.65
CA LYS A 7 10.76 -1.96 11.57
C LYS A 7 9.40 -1.89 12.30
N GLU A 8 8.98 -0.70 12.71
CA GLU A 8 7.68 -0.48 13.37
C GLU A 8 6.51 -0.77 12.43
N ALA A 9 6.64 -0.41 11.15
CA ALA A 9 5.62 -0.72 10.16
C ALA A 9 5.57 -2.23 9.86
N GLU A 10 6.73 -2.90 9.84
CA GLU A 10 6.79 -4.35 9.71
C GLU A 10 6.09 -5.06 10.89
N GLU A 11 6.39 -4.64 12.13
CA GLU A 11 5.76 -5.19 13.33
C GLU A 11 4.24 -5.00 13.32
N LEU A 12 3.76 -3.81 12.91
CA LEU A 12 2.33 -3.52 12.79
C LEU A 12 1.66 -4.42 11.75
N LEU A 13 2.31 -4.62 10.60
CA LEU A 13 1.75 -5.39 9.49
C LEU A 13 1.79 -6.90 9.72
N ARG A 14 2.81 -7.42 10.40
CA ARG A 14 2.84 -8.84 10.85
C ARG A 14 1.67 -9.20 11.75
N GLY A 15 1.11 -8.22 12.48
CA GLY A 15 -0.11 -8.42 13.27
C GLY A 15 -1.41 -8.42 12.47
N LYS A 16 -1.36 -8.13 11.15
CA LYS A 16 -2.53 -7.96 10.29
C LYS A 16 -2.56 -8.87 9.06
N VAL A 17 -1.39 -9.28 8.57
CA VAL A 17 -1.24 -10.10 7.37
C VAL A 17 -0.87 -11.51 7.80
N ASN A 18 -1.61 -12.50 7.32
CA ASN A 18 -1.29 -13.91 7.52
C ASN A 18 -0.49 -14.51 6.35
N ASP A 19 0.00 -15.74 6.51
CA ASP A 19 0.88 -16.39 5.52
C ASP A 19 0.21 -16.66 4.16
N ASN A 20 -1.12 -16.66 4.08
CA ASN A 20 -1.88 -16.85 2.84
C ASN A 20 -2.29 -15.53 2.19
N GLU A 21 -1.92 -14.39 2.77
CA GLU A 21 -2.22 -13.06 2.27
C GLU A 21 -0.99 -12.37 1.67
N GLN A 22 -1.23 -11.38 0.83
CA GLN A 22 -0.23 -10.51 0.22
C GLN A 22 -0.65 -9.05 0.33
N LEU A 23 0.34 -8.16 0.28
CA LEU A 23 0.14 -6.72 0.34
C LEU A 23 0.23 -6.08 -1.05
N LEU A 24 -0.74 -5.24 -1.34
CA LEU A 24 -0.75 -4.36 -2.50
C LEU A 24 -0.70 -2.90 -2.04
N LEU A 25 0.16 -2.10 -2.66
CA LEU A 25 0.11 -0.65 -2.54
C LEU A 25 -0.71 -0.09 -3.71
N ASP A 26 -1.84 0.52 -3.37
CA ASP A 26 -2.83 0.99 -4.33
C ASP A 26 -2.98 2.50 -4.28
N VAL A 27 -3.36 3.08 -5.42
CA VAL A 27 -3.88 4.44 -5.53
C VAL A 27 -5.28 4.37 -6.14
N GLU A 28 -6.27 4.97 -5.48
CA GLU A 28 -7.62 5.04 -6.01
C GLU A 28 -7.70 6.07 -7.15
N ASP A 29 -7.56 5.58 -8.38
CA ASP A 29 -7.68 6.34 -9.63
C ASP A 29 -8.91 5.92 -10.47
N GLY A 30 -9.75 5.03 -9.91
CA GLY A 30 -10.94 4.48 -10.56
C GLY A 30 -10.68 3.26 -11.45
N ASP A 31 -9.44 2.79 -11.56
CA ASP A 31 -9.07 1.62 -12.37
C ASP A 31 -8.69 0.39 -11.52
N GLY A 32 -8.91 -0.79 -12.07
CA GLY A 32 -8.54 -2.07 -11.47
C GLY A 32 -9.61 -2.77 -10.63
N PRO A 33 -9.32 -4.01 -10.19
CA PRO A 33 -10.32 -4.90 -9.59
C PRO A 33 -10.80 -4.46 -8.21
N PHE A 34 -10.03 -3.60 -7.53
CA PHE A 34 -10.37 -3.08 -6.22
C PHE A 34 -10.94 -1.65 -6.27
N ALA A 35 -11.18 -1.11 -7.47
CA ALA A 35 -11.79 0.21 -7.62
C ALA A 35 -13.16 0.20 -6.93
N ASN A 36 -13.34 1.05 -5.92
CA ASN A 36 -14.63 1.21 -5.27
C ASN A 36 -15.48 2.11 -6.17
N SER A 37 -16.66 1.66 -6.59
CA SER A 37 -17.60 2.46 -7.39
C SER A 37 -18.08 3.71 -6.67
N ARG A 38 -17.83 3.79 -5.35
CA ARG A 38 -17.89 5.02 -4.57
C ARG A 38 -16.52 5.69 -4.64
N ILE A 39 -16.32 6.57 -5.62
CA ILE A 39 -15.30 7.62 -5.53
C ILE A 39 -15.50 8.27 -4.18
N THR A 40 -14.60 7.99 -3.24
CA THR A 40 -14.66 8.68 -1.95
C THR A 40 -14.31 10.13 -2.26
N CYS A 41 -15.13 11.10 -1.82
CA CYS A 41 -14.80 12.52 -1.90
C CYS A 41 -13.64 12.85 -0.95
N GLN A 42 -12.56 12.07 -0.97
CA GLN A 42 -11.34 12.34 -0.24
C GLN A 42 -10.52 13.33 -1.06
N ILE A 43 -10.30 14.49 -0.46
CA ILE A 43 -9.48 15.59 -1.01
C ILE A 43 -7.98 15.25 -1.00
N ASP A 44 -7.58 14.15 -0.35
CA ASP A 44 -6.19 13.73 -0.15
C ASP A 44 -5.79 12.59 -1.12
N THR A 45 -4.49 12.43 -1.37
CA THR A 45 -3.95 11.38 -2.25
C THR A 45 -4.46 10.02 -1.81
N SER A 46 -5.16 9.32 -2.69
CA SER A 46 -5.99 8.15 -2.33
C SER A 46 -5.17 6.86 -2.24
N PHE A 47 -4.02 6.94 -1.59
CA PHE A 47 -3.19 5.79 -1.29
C PHE A 47 -3.84 4.91 -0.22
N ARG A 48 -3.77 3.60 -0.43
CA ARG A 48 -4.16 2.58 0.54
C ARG A 48 -3.30 1.33 0.40
N LEU A 49 -3.20 0.59 1.50
CA LEU A 49 -2.60 -0.74 1.52
C LEU A 49 -3.74 -1.76 1.47
N ILE A 50 -3.74 -2.64 0.48
CA ILE A 50 -4.74 -3.69 0.34
C ILE A 50 -4.12 -5.02 0.78
N ILE A 51 -4.81 -5.72 1.67
CA ILE A 51 -4.54 -7.11 2.02
C ILE A 51 -5.49 -7.98 1.18
N VAL A 52 -4.93 -8.93 0.44
CA VAL A 52 -5.69 -9.87 -0.38
C VAL A 52 -5.07 -11.27 -0.28
N GLU A 53 -5.84 -12.32 -0.52
CA GLU A 53 -5.30 -13.68 -0.60
C GLU A 53 -4.27 -13.82 -1.73
N LYS A 54 -3.28 -14.71 -1.53
CA LYS A 54 -2.28 -15.04 -2.55
C LYS A 54 -2.92 -15.65 -3.81
N GLU A 55 -3.95 -16.47 -3.62
CA GLU A 55 -4.69 -17.19 -4.65
C GLU A 55 -5.96 -16.45 -5.13
N THR A 56 -6.00 -15.11 -4.98
CA THR A 56 -7.14 -14.29 -5.41
C THR A 56 -7.46 -14.47 -6.90
N SER A 57 -8.76 -14.40 -7.23
CA SER A 57 -9.24 -14.43 -8.61
C SER A 57 -9.13 -13.06 -9.31
N ALA A 58 -8.81 -12.00 -8.57
CA ALA A 58 -8.68 -10.64 -9.08
C ALA A 58 -7.52 -10.51 -10.08
N ASP A 59 -7.73 -9.75 -11.16
CA ASP A 59 -6.66 -9.42 -12.10
C ASP A 59 -5.68 -8.42 -11.48
N LEU A 60 -4.52 -8.91 -11.03
CA LEU A 60 -3.46 -8.10 -10.45
C LEU A 60 -2.49 -7.50 -11.48
N SER A 61 -2.80 -7.55 -12.78
CA SER A 61 -1.92 -7.05 -13.86
C SER A 61 -1.48 -5.59 -13.70
N LEU A 62 -2.32 -4.75 -13.07
CA LEU A 62 -2.02 -3.36 -12.77
C LEU A 62 -1.00 -3.18 -11.62
N TYR A 63 -0.83 -4.19 -10.77
CA TYR A 63 0.12 -4.22 -9.64
C TYR A 63 1.45 -4.85 -10.07
N SER A 64 2.03 -4.29 -11.15
CA SER A 64 3.18 -4.89 -11.85
C SER A 64 4.54 -4.57 -11.24
N GLU A 65 4.67 -3.49 -10.45
CA GLU A 65 5.93 -3.19 -9.76
C GLU A 65 5.97 -4.03 -8.49
N VAL A 66 7.03 -4.82 -8.30
CA VAL A 66 7.18 -5.67 -7.12
C VAL A 66 8.42 -5.24 -6.37
N VAL A 67 8.29 -4.98 -5.08
CA VAL A 67 9.43 -4.71 -4.21
C VAL A 67 9.52 -5.78 -3.13
N ASP A 68 10.68 -6.43 -3.07
CA ASP A 68 10.97 -7.42 -2.04
C ASP A 68 11.27 -6.73 -0.71
N THR A 69 10.57 -7.15 0.34
CA THR A 69 10.77 -6.66 1.72
C THR A 69 11.01 -7.84 2.66
N GLN A 70 11.43 -7.57 3.90
CA GLN A 70 11.61 -8.65 4.89
C GLN A 70 10.30 -9.35 5.31
N MET A 71 9.15 -8.77 4.96
CA MET A 71 7.83 -9.39 5.17
C MET A 71 7.32 -10.15 3.94
N GLY A 72 8.10 -10.17 2.85
CA GLY A 72 7.67 -10.66 1.55
C GLY A 72 7.44 -9.52 0.55
N PRO A 73 7.08 -9.85 -0.69
CA PRO A 73 6.90 -8.87 -1.75
C PRO A 73 5.68 -7.98 -1.49
N ILE A 74 5.85 -6.68 -1.72
CA ILE A 74 4.75 -5.73 -1.84
C ILE A 74 4.58 -5.41 -3.32
N LYS A 75 3.38 -5.62 -3.85
CA LYS A 75 3.06 -5.28 -5.24
C LYS A 75 2.47 -3.87 -5.31
N ILE A 76 3.03 -3.01 -6.13
CA ILE A 76 2.66 -1.61 -6.26
C ILE A 76 1.93 -1.42 -7.59
N LYS A 77 0.77 -0.75 -7.53
CA LYS A 77 0.04 -0.36 -8.73
C LYS A 77 0.89 0.57 -9.58
N LYS A 78 1.02 0.30 -10.88
CA LYS A 78 1.92 1.07 -11.75
C LYS A 78 1.59 2.56 -11.80
N SER A 79 0.31 2.92 -11.73
CA SER A 79 -0.13 4.33 -11.69
C SER A 79 0.27 5.05 -10.41
N ALA A 80 0.54 4.34 -9.31
CA ALA A 80 1.00 4.95 -8.06
C ALA A 80 2.42 5.56 -8.18
N LEU A 81 3.25 5.03 -9.07
CA LEU A 81 4.67 5.40 -9.15
C LEU A 81 4.92 6.88 -9.43
N VAL A 82 3.98 7.56 -10.10
CA VAL A 82 4.11 9.00 -10.41
C VAL A 82 3.96 9.90 -9.18
N TYR A 83 3.42 9.37 -8.08
CA TYR A 83 3.20 10.08 -6.82
C TYR A 83 4.19 9.68 -5.72
N LEU A 84 5.04 8.69 -5.98
CA LEU A 84 5.99 8.16 -5.02
C LEU A 84 7.39 8.77 -5.24
N ASP A 85 8.08 9.01 -4.13
CA ASP A 85 9.48 9.40 -4.15
C ASP A 85 10.40 8.18 -4.33
N ASN A 86 11.67 8.43 -4.64
CA ASN A 86 12.71 7.40 -4.63
C ASN A 86 13.89 7.85 -3.74
N PRO A 87 14.10 7.23 -2.56
CA PRO A 87 13.33 6.11 -2.00
C PRO A 87 11.98 6.55 -1.42
N THR A 88 11.00 5.64 -1.42
CA THR A 88 9.77 5.75 -0.61
C THR A 88 9.90 4.89 0.64
N MET A 89 9.42 5.39 1.78
CA MET A 89 9.39 4.66 3.05
C MET A 89 7.96 4.51 3.57
N LEU A 90 7.56 3.28 3.87
CA LEU A 90 6.40 2.95 4.69
C LEU A 90 6.82 2.96 6.16
N ALA A 91 6.25 3.87 6.94
CA ALA A 91 6.58 4.07 8.34
C ALA A 91 5.33 4.18 9.21
N VAL A 92 5.51 4.17 10.53
CA VAL A 92 4.46 4.49 11.50
C VAL A 92 4.58 5.96 11.90
N GLU A 93 3.47 6.69 11.88
CA GLU A 93 3.41 8.06 12.38
C GLU A 93 3.58 8.07 13.92
N PRO A 94 4.47 8.91 14.47
CA PRO A 94 4.87 8.82 15.87
C PRO A 94 3.75 9.10 16.88
N THR A 95 2.75 9.90 16.55
CA THR A 95 1.71 10.40 17.46
C THR A 95 0.51 9.46 17.56
N TYR A 96 -0.12 9.17 16.42
CA TYR A 96 -1.36 8.40 16.28
C TYR A 96 -1.12 6.95 15.90
N LYS A 97 0.14 6.56 15.65
CA LYS A 97 0.55 5.20 15.32
C LYS A 97 -0.13 4.62 14.08
N SER A 98 -0.59 5.49 13.17
CA SER A 98 -1.10 5.09 11.86
C SER A 98 0.06 4.87 10.88
N LEU A 99 -0.16 4.10 9.82
CA LEU A 99 0.81 3.98 8.74
C LEU A 99 0.89 5.29 7.94
N GLN A 100 2.05 5.56 7.38
CA GLN A 100 2.29 6.69 6.48
C GLN A 100 3.30 6.32 5.40
N LEU A 101 3.16 6.95 4.23
CA LEU A 101 4.17 6.97 3.17
C LEU A 101 4.93 8.30 3.26
N LYS A 102 6.26 8.23 3.21
CA LYS A 102 7.12 9.41 3.17
C LYS A 102 8.31 9.18 2.25
N GLY A 103 8.87 10.25 1.73
CA GLY A 103 10.12 10.25 0.97
C GLY A 103 10.97 11.47 1.32
N PRO A 104 12.05 11.75 0.55
CA PRO A 104 12.86 12.94 0.71
C PRO A 104 12.07 14.25 0.59
N GLY A 105 10.95 14.25 -0.15
CA GLY A 105 10.06 15.41 -0.28
C GLY A 105 9.14 15.66 0.93
N GLY A 106 9.10 14.75 1.90
CA GLY A 106 8.25 14.82 3.08
C GLY A 106 7.20 13.72 3.13
N ILE A 107 6.05 14.00 3.75
CA ILE A 107 4.94 13.04 3.86
C ILE A 107 4.19 13.00 2.53
N ILE A 108 4.14 11.82 1.90
CA ILE A 108 3.38 11.54 0.68
C ILE A 108 1.93 11.22 1.04
N LYS A 109 1.73 10.37 2.04
CA LYS A 109 0.40 10.01 2.56
C LYS A 109 0.48 9.84 4.06
N ASN A 110 -0.28 10.64 4.80
CA ASN A 110 -0.52 10.37 6.22
C ASN A 110 -1.74 9.46 6.38
N ASN A 111 -1.81 8.74 7.50
CA ASN A 111 -2.94 7.87 7.83
C ASN A 111 -3.31 6.90 6.69
N LEU A 112 -2.30 6.22 6.14
CA LEU A 112 -2.44 5.21 5.10
C LEU A 112 -3.37 4.10 5.60
N GLN A 113 -4.52 3.98 4.93
CA GLN A 113 -5.54 3.01 5.31
C GLN A 113 -5.12 1.60 4.91
N ILE A 114 -5.47 0.63 5.74
CA ILE A 114 -5.33 -0.79 5.44
C ILE A 114 -6.73 -1.34 5.17
N VAL A 115 -6.93 -1.96 4.02
CA VAL A 115 -8.20 -2.52 3.59
C VAL A 115 -8.02 -4.00 3.28
N THR A 116 -8.90 -4.85 3.80
CA THR A 116 -8.92 -6.27 3.44
C THR A 116 -9.93 -6.49 2.31
N SER A 117 -9.52 -7.18 1.25
CA SER A 117 -10.38 -7.52 0.12
C SER A 117 -10.55 -9.04 0.01
N THR A 118 -11.78 -9.48 -0.21
CA THR A 118 -12.16 -10.90 -0.37
C THR A 118 -12.77 -11.08 -1.76
N ILE A 119 -11.91 -11.15 -2.78
CA ILE A 119 -12.27 -11.32 -4.19
C ILE A 119 -11.43 -12.46 -4.77
#